data_AF-A0A7S2J4B2-F1
#
_entry.id   AF-A0A7S2J4B2-F1
#
_cell.length_a   1.000
_cell.length_b   1.000
_cell.length_c   1.000
_cell.angle_alpha   90.00
_cell.angle_beta   90.00
_cell.angle_gamma   90.00
#
_symmetry.space_group_name_H-M   'P 1'
#
loop_
_entity.id
_entity.type
_entity.pdbx_description
1 polymer ?
#
loop_
_entity_poly.entity_id
_entity_poly.type
_entity_poly.pdbx_seq_one_letter_code
_entity_poly.pdbx_strand_id
1 'polypeptide(L)'
;AHYKEMRIYENNAAKTALVRHMREVFRQIDEDESGAISFAEMDYFLTDPQLKMYVESLEVSVEDTAVLFKLMDRDDSGVVDIDEFCTGLLRLQGDARSFDVHMVLW
;
A
#
# COMPACT_ATOMS: atom_id res chain seq x y z
N ALA A 1 18.55 10.17 -26.42
CA ALA A 1 17.35 9.32 -26.55
C ALA A 1 17.43 8.15 -25.56
N HIS A 2 18.47 7.33 -25.66
CA HIS A 2 18.69 6.11 -24.85
C HIS A 2 18.56 6.25 -23.31
N TYR A 3 19.01 7.37 -22.72
CA TYR A 3 18.94 7.59 -21.27
C TYR A 3 17.52 7.84 -20.76
N LYS A 4 16.64 8.42 -21.59
CA LYS A 4 15.22 8.60 -21.25
C LYS A 4 14.48 7.27 -21.31
N GLU A 5 14.79 6.45 -22.31
CA GLU A 5 14.18 5.13 -22.48
C GLU A 5 14.58 4.20 -21.31
N MET A 6 15.86 4.17 -20.93
CA MET A 6 16.33 3.36 -19.80
C MET A 6 15.63 3.70 -18.47
N ARG A 7 15.48 5.00 -18.15
CA ARG A 7 14.76 5.44 -16.94
C ARG A 7 13.27 5.11 -16.98
N ILE A 8 12.65 5.10 -18.16
CA ILE A 8 11.24 4.70 -18.30
C ILE A 8 11.08 3.21 -17.98
N TYR A 9 11.99 2.36 -18.47
CA TYR A 9 11.97 0.92 -18.16
C TYR A 9 12.22 0.65 -16.67
N GLU A 10 13.22 1.30 -16.06
CA GLU A 10 13.49 1.15 -14.62
C GLU A 10 12.28 1.60 -13.77
N ASN A 11 11.70 2.75 -14.09
CA ASN A 11 10.54 3.27 -13.36
C ASN A 11 9.31 2.35 -13.54
N ASN A 12 9.15 1.73 -14.70
CA ASN A 12 8.05 0.80 -14.95
C ASN A 12 8.26 -0.55 -14.24
N ALA A 13 9.51 -1.04 -14.18
CA ALA A 13 9.86 -2.26 -13.46
C ALA A 13 9.69 -2.08 -11.93
N ALA A 14 10.16 -0.96 -11.39
CA ALA A 14 9.97 -0.60 -9.98
C ALA A 14 8.48 -0.49 -9.62
N LYS A 15 7.68 0.19 -10.45
CA LYS A 15 6.22 0.22 -10.28
C LYS A 15 5.58 -1.16 -10.32
N THR A 16 6.02 -2.03 -11.22
CA THR A 16 5.46 -3.39 -11.33
C THR A 16 5.77 -4.24 -10.11
N ALA A 17 6.99 -4.13 -9.57
CA ALA A 17 7.39 -4.83 -8.34
C ALA A 17 6.61 -4.31 -7.12
N LEU A 18 6.42 -2.99 -7.02
CA LEU A 18 5.65 -2.36 -5.96
C LEU A 18 4.18 -2.83 -5.99
N VAL A 19 3.54 -2.81 -7.16
CA VAL A 19 2.16 -3.28 -7.32
C VAL A 19 2.02 -4.75 -6.94
N ARG A 20 2.98 -5.60 -7.30
CA ARG A 20 2.97 -7.02 -6.88
C ARG A 20 3.04 -7.14 -5.37
N HIS A 21 3.95 -6.41 -4.73
CA HIS A 21 4.09 -6.44 -3.29
C HIS A 21 2.85 -5.90 -2.56
N MET A 22 2.26 -4.81 -3.06
CA MET A 22 0.99 -4.28 -2.55
C MET A 22 -0.14 -5.30 -2.65
N ARG A 23 -0.21 -6.07 -3.75
CA ARG A 23 -1.19 -7.17 -3.88
C ARG A 23 -0.97 -8.31 -2.87
N GLU A 24 0.29 -8.62 -2.56
CA GLU A 24 0.65 -9.62 -1.55
C GLU A 24 0.19 -9.17 -0.16
N VAL A 25 0.42 -7.90 0.17
CA VAL A 25 -0.02 -7.30 1.43
C VAL A 25 -1.55 -7.23 1.49
N PHE A 26 -2.20 -6.80 0.41
CA PHE A 26 -3.66 -6.77 0.30
C PHE A 26 -4.28 -8.12 0.63
N ARG A 27 -3.73 -9.21 0.07
CA ARG A 27 -4.18 -10.58 0.36
C ARG A 27 -3.93 -11.04 1.79
N GLN A 28 -2.94 -10.46 2.48
CA GLN A 28 -2.72 -10.76 3.89
C GLN A 28 -3.73 -10.03 4.79
N ILE A 29 -4.31 -8.93 4.32
CA ILE A 29 -5.35 -8.17 5.03
C ILE A 29 -6.74 -8.76 4.77
N ASP A 30 -7.02 -9.09 3.51
CA ASP A 30 -8.27 -9.70 3.00
C ASP A 30 -8.38 -11.16 3.45
N GLU A 31 -8.56 -11.38 4.75
CA GLU A 31 -8.66 -12.73 5.36
C GLU A 31 -9.86 -13.50 4.82
N ASP A 32 -10.95 -12.81 4.46
CA ASP A 32 -12.15 -13.43 3.94
C ASP A 32 -12.12 -13.65 2.41
N GLU A 33 -11.04 -13.27 1.73
CA GLU A 33 -10.86 -13.28 0.28
C GLU A 33 -12.03 -12.62 -0.48
N SER A 34 -12.70 -11.64 0.13
CA SER A 34 -13.79 -10.89 -0.50
C SER A 34 -13.30 -10.04 -1.66
N GLY A 35 -12.00 -9.73 -1.70
CA GLY A 35 -11.39 -8.84 -2.68
C GLY A 35 -11.50 -7.37 -2.30
N ALA A 36 -11.90 -7.07 -1.06
CA ALA A 36 -11.98 -5.73 -0.50
C ALA A 36 -11.62 -5.76 0.99
N ILE A 37 -10.93 -4.75 1.48
CA ILE A 37 -10.54 -4.65 2.88
C ILE A 37 -11.65 -3.92 3.64
N SER A 38 -12.30 -4.60 4.57
CA SER A 38 -13.24 -3.99 5.50
C SER A 38 -12.53 -3.19 6.59
N PHE A 39 -13.25 -2.29 7.26
CA PHE A 39 -12.70 -1.55 8.40
C PHE A 39 -12.19 -2.49 9.51
N ALA A 40 -12.89 -3.59 9.76
CA ALA A 40 -12.51 -4.56 10.79
C ALA A 40 -11.21 -5.29 10.44
N GLU A 41 -11.04 -5.70 9.18
CA GLU A 41 -9.81 -6.33 8.70
C GLU A 41 -8.64 -5.36 8.76
N MET A 42 -8.86 -4.10 8.40
CA MET A 42 -7.80 -3.09 8.50
C MET A 42 -7.43 -2.77 9.95
N ASP A 43 -8.41 -2.69 10.85
CA ASP A 43 -8.16 -2.48 12.28
C ASP A 43 -7.39 -3.63 12.89
N TYR A 44 -7.80 -4.86 12.58
CA TYR A 44 -7.06 -6.06 12.98
C TYR A 44 -5.63 -6.06 12.40
N PHE A 45 -5.49 -5.74 11.13
CA PHE A 45 -4.19 -5.69 10.45
C PHE A 45 -3.24 -4.65 11.07
N LEU A 46 -3.74 -3.49 11.47
CA LEU A 46 -2.95 -2.43 12.11
C LEU A 46 -2.63 -2.71 13.59
N THR A 47 -3.33 -3.68 14.20
CA THR A 47 -2.91 -4.23 15.49
C THR A 47 -1.73 -5.21 15.38
N ASP A 48 -1.40 -5.73 14.19
CA ASP A 48 -0.22 -6.57 13.99
C ASP A 48 1.07 -5.73 14.00
N PRO A 49 2.03 -6.00 14.91
CA PRO A 49 3.27 -5.24 15.02
C PRO A 49 4.14 -5.25 13.75
N GLN A 50 4.18 -6.35 12.99
CA GLN A 50 5.02 -6.45 11.79
C GLN A 50 4.47 -5.57 10.67
N LEU A 51 3.15 -5.48 10.59
CA LEU A 51 2.45 -4.76 9.54
C LEU A 51 2.30 -3.28 9.90
N LYS A 52 2.16 -2.97 11.20
CA LYS A 52 2.34 -1.61 11.70
C LYS A 52 3.72 -1.05 11.35
N MET A 53 4.78 -1.84 11.54
CA MET A 53 6.13 -1.46 11.11
C MET A 53 6.23 -1.22 9.61
N TYR A 54 5.49 -2.00 8.79
CA TYR A 54 5.43 -1.78 7.34
C TYR A 54 4.77 -0.45 7.00
N VAL A 55 3.63 -0.11 7.60
CA VAL A 55 2.95 1.16 7.32
C VAL A 55 3.73 2.36 7.88
N GLU A 56 4.34 2.22 9.06
CA GLU A 56 5.30 3.21 9.60
C GLU A 56 6.51 3.37 8.69
N SER A 57 7.00 2.28 8.07
CA SER A 57 8.09 2.35 7.10
C SER A 57 7.70 3.22 5.91
N LEU A 58 6.45 3.15 5.45
CA LEU A 58 5.92 3.99 4.37
C LEU A 58 5.72 5.46 4.76
N GLU A 59 6.28 5.91 5.89
CA GLU A 59 6.12 7.24 6.48
C GLU A 59 4.66 7.60 6.79
N VAL A 60 3.78 6.59 6.86
CA VAL A 60 2.39 6.76 7.24
C VAL A 60 2.29 6.53 8.74
N SER A 61 2.14 7.61 9.51
CA SER A 61 1.84 7.51 10.93
C SER A 61 0.39 7.07 11.12
N VAL A 62 0.21 5.78 11.39
CA VAL A 62 -1.10 5.20 11.69
C VAL A 62 -1.40 5.38 13.18
N GLU A 63 -1.68 6.62 13.56
CA GLU A 63 -2.18 6.91 14.90
C GLU A 63 -3.66 6.54 15.02
N ASP A 64 -4.38 6.50 13.88
CA ASP A 64 -5.81 6.27 13.84
C ASP A 64 -6.22 5.51 12.56
N THR A 65 -6.55 4.21 12.70
CA THR A 65 -7.01 3.34 11.61
C THR A 65 -8.21 3.96 10.88
N ALA A 66 -9.11 4.63 11.59
CA ALA A 66 -10.29 5.24 11.00
C ALA A 66 -9.97 6.39 10.07
N VAL A 67 -8.91 7.14 10.37
CA VAL A 67 -8.42 8.22 9.52
C VAL A 67 -7.77 7.65 8.26
N LEU A 68 -6.94 6.60 8.41
CA LEU A 68 -6.32 5.93 7.27
C LEU A 68 -7.37 5.30 6.35
N PHE A 69 -8.37 4.64 6.93
CA PHE A 69 -9.47 4.01 6.19
C PHE A 69 -10.22 5.02 5.34
N LYS A 70 -10.65 6.14 5.94
CA LYS A 70 -11.30 7.23 5.21
C LYS A 70 -10.42 7.92 4.17
N LEU A 71 -9.11 7.84 4.31
CA LEU A 71 -8.17 8.38 3.32
C LEU A 71 -8.06 7.48 2.09
N MET A 72 -8.28 6.18 2.25
CA MET A 72 -8.20 5.18 1.19
C MET A 72 -9.56 4.93 0.53
N ASP A 73 -10.62 4.74 1.32
CA ASP A 73 -12.02 4.61 0.88
C ASP A 73 -12.49 5.95 0.30
N ARG A 74 -12.43 6.09 -1.03
CA ARG A 74 -12.74 7.35 -1.71
C ARG A 74 -14.17 7.46 -2.13
N ASP A 75 -14.78 6.33 -2.46
CA ASP A 75 -16.16 6.28 -2.84
C ASP A 75 -17.11 6.20 -1.63
N ASP A 76 -16.56 6.15 -0.42
CA ASP A 76 -17.28 6.02 0.86
C ASP A 76 -18.13 4.73 0.84
N SER A 77 -17.61 3.68 0.19
CA SER A 77 -18.27 2.38 0.08
C SER A 77 -18.23 1.62 1.41
N GLY A 78 -17.39 2.04 2.36
CA GLY A 78 -17.18 1.38 3.64
C GLY A 78 -16.27 0.14 3.54
N VAL A 79 -15.65 -0.07 2.39
CA VAL A 79 -14.61 -1.08 2.11
C VAL A 79 -13.52 -0.42 1.27
N VAL A 80 -12.30 -0.96 1.29
CA VAL A 80 -11.20 -0.47 0.45
C VAL A 80 -10.86 -1.56 -0.56
N ASP A 81 -11.17 -1.33 -1.82
CA ASP A 81 -10.80 -2.27 -2.87
C ASP A 81 -9.30 -2.19 -3.22
N ILE A 82 -8.83 -3.15 -4.01
CA ILE A 82 -7.41 -3.26 -4.34
C ILE A 82 -6.86 -2.04 -5.10
N ASP A 83 -7.71 -1.37 -5.89
CA ASP A 83 -7.31 -0.20 -6.68
C ASP A 83 -7.23 1.03 -5.77
N GLU A 84 -8.19 1.18 -4.85
CA GLU A 84 -8.18 2.17 -3.78
C GLU A 84 -7.01 1.99 -2.82
N PHE A 85 -6.70 0.76 -2.43
CA PHE A 85 -5.55 0.44 -1.58
C PHE A 85 -4.24 0.84 -2.26
N CYS A 86 -4.02 0.38 -3.51
CA CYS A 86 -2.83 0.73 -4.26
C CYS A 86 -2.73 2.23 -4.48
N THR A 87 -3.81 2.88 -4.88
CA THR A 87 -3.85 4.32 -5.15
C THR A 87 -3.70 5.15 -3.88
N GLY A 88 -4.29 4.71 -2.76
CA GLY A 88 -4.20 5.32 -1.44
C GLY A 88 -2.77 5.31 -0.94
N LEU A 89 -2.13 4.15 -0.95
CA LEU A 89 -0.71 3.98 -0.58
C LEU A 89 0.22 4.76 -1.51
N LEU A 90 0.02 4.71 -2.84
CA LEU A 90 0.81 5.49 -3.80
C LEU A 90 0.64 7.01 -3.59
N ARG A 91 -0.52 7.48 -3.13
CA ARG A 91 -0.74 8.89 -2.81
C ARG A 91 -0.13 9.30 -1.50
N LEU A 92 -0.24 8.46 -0.47
CA LEU A 92 0.47 8.66 0.80
C LEU A 92 1.99 8.73 0.56
N GLN A 93 2.49 7.92 -0.38
CA GLN A 93 3.86 7.97 -0.89
C GLN A 93 4.15 9.22 -1.76
N GLY A 94 3.14 9.90 -2.33
CA GLY A 94 3.31 11.05 -3.22
C GLY A 94 3.82 12.31 -2.52
N ASP A 95 3.57 12.44 -1.22
CA ASP A 95 4.13 13.51 -0.36
C ASP A 95 5.46 13.06 0.31
N ALA A 96 5.69 11.76 0.44
CA ALA A 96 6.86 11.11 1.05
C ALA A 96 7.83 10.56 -0.03
N ARG A 97 8.87 11.33 -0.37
CA ARG A 97 9.84 11.00 -1.42
C ARG A 97 10.39 9.57 -1.29
N SER A 98 10.24 8.80 -2.37
CA SER A 98 11.08 7.64 -2.73
C SER A 98 11.20 6.55 -1.67
N PHE A 99 10.36 5.52 -1.78
CA PHE A 99 10.65 4.26 -1.11
C PHE A 99 11.75 3.54 -1.89
N ASP A 100 12.98 3.60 -1.39
CA ASP A 100 13.93 2.49 -1.56
C ASP A 100 13.33 1.33 -0.78
N VAL A 101 12.52 0.50 -1.47
CA VAL A 101 12.07 -0.79 -0.95
C VAL A 101 13.36 -1.58 -0.72
N HIS A 102 13.92 -1.53 0.48
CA HIS A 102 14.93 -2.48 0.94
C HIS A 102 14.20 -3.83 1.05
N MET A 103 14.01 -4.43 -0.12
CA MET A 103 13.48 -5.74 -0.32
C MET A 103 14.55 -6.67 0.22
N VAL A 104 14.44 -7.03 1.49
CA VAL A 104 15.27 -8.07 2.08
C VAL A 104 14.80 -9.38 1.44
N LEU A 105 15.43 -9.69 0.31
CA LEU A 105 15.54 -11.02 -0.24
C LEU A 105 16.17 -11.90 0.85
N TRP A 106 15.43 -12.89 1.32
CA TRP A 106 15.99 -14.13 1.85
C TRP A 106 15.73 -15.24 0.85
#